data_AF-A0A7G8V2V1-F1
#
_entry.id   AF-A0A7G8V2V1-F1
#
_cell.length_a   1.000
_cell.length_b   1.000
_cell.length_c   1.000
_cell.angle_alpha   90.00
_cell.angle_beta   90.00
_cell.angle_gamma   90.00
#
_symmetry.space_group_name_H-M   'P 1'
#
loop_
_entity.id
_entity.type
_entity.pdbx_description
1 polymer ?
#
loop_
_entity_poly.entity_id
_entity_poly.type
_entity_poly.pdbx_seq_one_letter_code
_entity_poly.pdbx_strand_id
1 'polypeptide(L)'
;MNTKFNAILKKTAITSVGLVLLLASACKKEQSQNPVPNVSSTKTEAIGQTGPLGVCYVEVNNNDILNVGKYKLTNGKQLFDIGIIFAANINYNTTTQKAELFFNPQVTAVLTNKATKIKPLQDKGIKVMLSILGNHQGAGFANFPTQAAAQDFAQQLSDAVTTYGLDGIDFDDEYAEYGNNGTGQPNSSSFVYLVTALRQLMPNKIISFYNIGPSAQNLSYNGVTVGSKVNYAWNPYYGSYSVPNIPGLTKSQLGPAATDIIATSVSTATTNATKTVKDGYGVYLYYNLTSANKSTYLSSISKALYGGQGTTYTP
;
A
#
# COMPACT_ATOMS: atom_id res chain seq x y z
N MET A 1 49.09 27.32 58.52
CA MET A 1 49.50 27.34 59.94
C MET A 1 48.80 28.53 60.58
N ASN A 2 47.91 28.28 61.55
CA ASN A 2 47.21 29.22 62.44
C ASN A 2 46.18 30.20 61.79
N THR A 3 44.94 30.40 62.25
CA THR A 3 44.17 29.89 63.42
C THR A 3 42.70 30.34 63.27
N LYS A 4 41.77 29.43 63.60
CA LYS A 4 40.52 29.56 64.39
C LYS A 4 39.44 30.58 63.96
N PHE A 5 38.25 30.12 63.55
CA PHE A 5 37.08 29.74 64.38
C PHE A 5 36.54 30.87 65.28
N ASN A 6 35.31 31.30 65.01
CA ASN A 6 34.31 31.54 66.06
C ASN A 6 32.88 31.48 65.49
N ALA A 7 32.13 30.51 65.96
CA ALA A 7 30.68 30.41 65.85
C ALA A 7 30.09 30.69 67.22
N ILE A 8 29.10 31.59 67.33
CA ILE A 8 28.20 31.64 68.49
C ILE A 8 26.78 31.93 68.01
N LEU A 9 25.91 30.93 68.22
CA LEU A 9 24.45 31.01 68.24
C LEU A 9 23.97 31.96 69.34
N LYS A 10 22.85 32.66 69.11
CA LYS A 10 21.67 32.59 70.00
C LYS A 10 20.39 33.13 69.33
N LYS A 11 19.33 32.32 69.50
CA LYS A 11 17.94 32.46 69.07
C LYS A 11 17.25 33.66 69.76
N THR A 12 16.21 34.24 69.16
CA THR A 12 14.82 34.26 69.69
C THR A 12 13.86 34.75 68.60
N ALA A 13 12.72 34.07 68.49
CA ALA A 13 11.64 34.28 67.53
C ALA A 13 10.75 35.50 67.87
N ILE A 14 10.01 36.01 66.87
CA ILE A 14 8.55 36.18 66.93
C ILE A 14 8.01 36.26 65.50
N THR A 15 7.00 35.42 65.32
CA THR A 15 6.08 35.16 64.21
C THR A 15 5.43 36.37 63.54
N SER A 16 5.40 36.35 62.21
CA SER A 16 4.28 36.91 61.43
C SER A 16 4.04 36.02 60.20
N VAL A 17 2.86 35.39 60.21
CA VAL A 17 2.30 34.52 59.17
C VAL A 17 1.83 35.39 58.00
N GLY A 18 2.20 35.02 56.77
CA GLY A 18 1.81 35.77 55.57
C GLY A 18 2.09 34.99 54.28
N LEU A 19 1.28 33.96 54.07
CA LEU A 19 0.90 33.30 52.82
C LEU A 19 1.87 33.30 51.61
N VAL A 20 2.36 32.10 51.31
CA VAL A 20 3.09 31.71 50.09
C VAL A 20 2.17 31.78 48.86
N LEU A 21 2.62 32.45 47.80
CA LEU A 21 2.36 32.06 46.41
C LEU A 21 3.57 32.43 45.55
N LEU A 22 4.46 31.45 45.36
CA LEU A 22 5.54 31.46 44.38
C LEU A 22 4.98 30.99 43.03
N LEU A 23 4.96 31.86 42.03
CA LEU A 23 4.88 31.47 40.62
C LEU A 23 6.27 31.65 40.01
N ALA A 24 7.00 30.55 39.88
CA ALA A 24 8.24 30.48 39.13
C ALA A 24 7.92 30.52 37.63
N SER A 25 8.35 31.57 36.94
CA SER A 25 8.42 31.59 35.47
C SER A 25 9.64 30.80 35.03
N ALA A 26 9.42 29.56 34.59
CA ALA A 26 10.44 28.72 33.98
C ALA A 26 10.17 28.64 32.47
N CYS A 27 11.15 29.08 31.67
CA CYS A 27 11.21 28.88 30.22
C CYS A 27 10.99 27.40 29.88
N LYS A 28 9.93 27.10 29.12
CA LYS A 28 9.81 25.84 28.38
C LYS A 28 10.00 26.11 26.89
N LYS A 29 11.03 25.49 26.37
CA LYS A 29 11.40 25.33 24.96
C LYS A 29 10.21 24.71 24.21
N GLU A 30 9.62 25.43 23.26
CA GLU A 30 8.60 24.88 22.37
C GLU A 30 9.26 23.82 21.47
N GLN A 31 8.83 22.56 21.64
CA GLN A 31 9.02 21.53 20.63
C GLN A 31 7.96 21.76 19.55
N SER A 32 8.39 22.10 18.34
CA SER A 32 7.53 22.05 17.17
C SER A 32 7.08 20.60 16.95
N GLN A 33 5.84 20.30 17.27
CA GLN A 33 5.20 19.06 16.84
C GLN A 33 4.93 19.16 15.35
N ASN A 34 5.66 18.38 14.54
CA ASN A 34 5.27 18.11 13.16
C ASN A 34 3.86 17.49 13.18
N PRO A 35 2.92 17.93 12.32
CA PRO A 35 1.60 17.32 12.29
C PRO A 35 1.74 15.87 11.81
N VAL A 36 1.45 14.93 12.71
CA VAL A 36 1.19 13.54 12.36
C VAL A 36 -0.09 13.54 11.51
N PRO A 37 -0.10 12.96 10.30
CA PRO A 37 -1.33 12.81 9.55
C PRO A 37 -2.33 12.03 10.41
N ASN A 38 -3.47 12.66 10.67
CA ASN A 38 -4.58 12.06 11.40
C ASN A 38 -5.18 10.95 10.51
N VAL A 39 -4.68 9.72 10.65
CA VAL A 39 -5.27 8.54 10.00
C VAL A 39 -6.56 8.23 10.76
N SER A 40 -7.62 8.93 10.38
CA SER A 40 -8.97 8.68 10.87
C SER A 40 -9.34 7.22 10.63
N SER A 41 -9.84 6.57 11.67
CA SER A 41 -10.40 5.22 11.67
C SER A 41 -11.73 5.16 10.92
N THR A 42 -11.76 5.61 9.67
CA THR A 42 -12.93 5.53 8.80
C THR A 42 -13.17 4.09 8.42
N LYS A 43 -14.40 3.62 8.64
CA LYS A 43 -14.95 2.43 7.98
C LYS A 43 -14.49 2.44 6.52
N THR A 44 -13.96 1.33 6.05
CA THR A 44 -13.64 1.21 4.64
C THR A 44 -14.96 1.30 3.87
N GLU A 45 -15.12 2.35 3.08
CA GLU A 45 -16.27 2.52 2.19
C GLU A 45 -15.76 2.26 0.77
N ALA A 46 -16.18 1.12 0.18
CA ALA A 46 -16.16 0.94 -1.26
C ALA A 46 -16.96 2.07 -1.93
N ILE A 47 -16.81 2.29 -3.24
CA ILE A 47 -17.36 3.42 -4.01
C ILE A 47 -18.87 3.55 -3.74
N GLY A 48 -19.20 4.41 -2.76
CA GLY A 48 -20.56 4.63 -2.29
C GLY A 48 -21.28 3.41 -1.72
N GLN A 49 -20.56 2.41 -1.19
CA GLN A 49 -21.11 1.21 -0.56
C GLN A 49 -20.28 0.82 0.66
N THR A 50 -20.94 0.62 1.80
CA THR A 50 -20.26 0.10 3.00
C THR A 50 -19.78 -1.32 2.78
N GLY A 51 -18.49 -1.54 3.05
CA GLY A 51 -17.82 -2.84 2.94
C GLY A 51 -16.35 -2.71 2.50
N PRO A 52 -15.61 -3.83 2.47
CA PRO A 52 -14.20 -3.84 2.05
C PRO A 52 -14.02 -3.37 0.60
N LEU A 53 -12.89 -2.75 0.27
CA LEU A 53 -12.56 -2.40 -1.12
C LEU A 53 -12.37 -3.67 -1.95
N GLY A 54 -12.98 -3.71 -3.13
CA GLY A 54 -12.69 -4.69 -4.17
C GLY A 54 -11.50 -4.25 -5.02
N VAL A 55 -10.38 -4.98 -4.92
CA VAL A 55 -9.17 -4.75 -5.72
C VAL A 55 -9.05 -5.85 -6.77
N CYS A 56 -8.93 -5.50 -8.04
CA CYS A 56 -8.93 -6.48 -9.14
C CYS A 56 -7.72 -6.34 -10.05
N TYR A 57 -6.89 -7.38 -10.09
CA TYR A 57 -5.81 -7.53 -11.07
C TYR A 57 -6.34 -8.04 -12.40
N VAL A 58 -5.83 -7.45 -13.48
CA VAL A 58 -6.07 -7.90 -14.86
C VAL A 58 -4.73 -8.16 -15.52
N GLU A 59 -4.53 -9.39 -15.98
CA GLU A 59 -3.39 -9.74 -16.84
C GLU A 59 -3.59 -9.14 -18.22
N VAL A 60 -3.00 -7.97 -18.45
CA VAL A 60 -3.22 -7.19 -19.69
C VAL A 60 -2.56 -7.81 -20.91
N ASN A 61 -1.71 -8.82 -20.71
CA ASN A 61 -1.20 -9.64 -21.81
C ASN A 61 -2.32 -10.38 -22.54
N ASN A 62 -3.40 -10.75 -21.83
CA ASN A 62 -4.45 -11.62 -22.32
C ASN A 62 -5.86 -11.01 -22.22
N ASN A 63 -6.05 -9.96 -21.41
CA ASN A 63 -7.35 -9.41 -21.08
C ASN A 63 -7.39 -7.88 -21.12
N ASP A 64 -8.57 -7.31 -21.35
CA ASP A 64 -8.75 -5.86 -21.35
C ASP A 64 -9.00 -5.34 -19.93
N ILE A 65 -8.21 -4.35 -19.47
CA ILE A 65 -8.40 -3.67 -18.19
C ILE A 65 -9.81 -3.09 -18.04
N LEU A 66 -10.47 -2.74 -19.15
CA LEU A 66 -11.85 -2.23 -19.17
C LEU A 66 -12.88 -3.23 -18.60
N ASN A 67 -12.55 -4.53 -18.53
CA ASN A 67 -13.43 -5.54 -17.94
C ASN A 67 -13.77 -5.24 -16.48
N VAL A 68 -12.89 -4.55 -15.74
CA VAL A 68 -13.15 -4.12 -14.36
C VAL A 68 -14.40 -3.24 -14.28
N GLY A 69 -14.60 -2.35 -15.25
CA GLY A 69 -15.73 -1.41 -15.26
C GLY A 69 -17.07 -2.00 -15.74
N LYS A 70 -17.13 -3.30 -16.03
CA LYS A 70 -18.33 -3.99 -16.51
C LYS A 70 -19.23 -4.53 -15.41
N TYR A 71 -18.76 -4.51 -14.16
CA TYR A 71 -19.45 -5.13 -13.02
C TYR A 71 -19.94 -4.08 -12.04
N LYS A 72 -21.26 -4.09 -11.80
CA LYS A 72 -21.90 -3.22 -10.82
C LYS A 72 -22.64 -4.03 -9.77
N LEU A 73 -22.67 -3.54 -8.55
CA LEU A 73 -23.61 -4.02 -7.54
C LEU A 73 -25.06 -3.73 -7.98
N THR A 74 -26.01 -4.46 -7.41
CA THR A 74 -27.45 -4.29 -7.71
C THR A 74 -27.99 -2.88 -7.42
N ASN A 75 -27.31 -2.11 -6.56
CA ASN A 75 -27.60 -0.70 -6.30
C ASN A 75 -26.95 0.28 -7.31
N GLY A 76 -26.30 -0.24 -8.36
CA GLY A 76 -25.69 0.54 -9.44
C GLY A 76 -24.26 1.04 -9.18
N LYS A 77 -23.70 0.82 -7.99
CA LYS A 77 -22.30 1.15 -7.67
C LYS A 77 -21.34 0.17 -8.35
N GLN A 78 -20.10 0.59 -8.61
CA GLN A 78 -19.09 -0.32 -9.16
C GLN A 78 -18.77 -1.44 -8.15
N LEU A 79 -18.54 -2.66 -8.65
CA LEU A 79 -18.11 -3.77 -7.80
C LEU A 79 -16.66 -3.61 -7.35
N PHE A 80 -15.81 -3.17 -8.27
CA PHE A 80 -14.38 -3.01 -8.04
C PHE A 80 -14.05 -1.53 -7.82
N ASP A 81 -13.30 -1.27 -6.77
CA ASP A 81 -12.81 0.05 -6.39
C ASP A 81 -11.48 0.38 -7.05
N ILE A 82 -10.65 -0.64 -7.23
CA ILE A 82 -9.31 -0.54 -7.82
C ILE A 82 -9.17 -1.60 -8.91
N GLY A 83 -8.78 -1.17 -10.12
CA GLY A 83 -8.30 -2.04 -11.19
C GLY A 83 -6.78 -1.92 -11.32
N ILE A 84 -6.08 -3.05 -11.40
CA ILE A 84 -4.61 -3.10 -11.47
C ILE A 84 -4.17 -3.70 -12.80
N ILE A 85 -3.37 -2.92 -13.53
CA ILE A 85 -2.70 -3.34 -14.76
C ILE A 85 -1.54 -4.27 -14.36
N PHE A 86 -1.67 -5.57 -14.68
CA PHE A 86 -0.65 -6.57 -14.37
C PHE A 86 0.08 -7.05 -15.64
N ALA A 87 1.38 -6.83 -15.80
CA ALA A 87 2.24 -5.98 -14.97
C ALA A 87 3.38 -5.36 -15.79
N ALA A 88 3.85 -4.18 -15.36
CA ALA A 88 5.16 -3.66 -15.74
C ALA A 88 6.26 -4.40 -14.95
N ASN A 89 7.52 -4.13 -15.30
CA ASN A 89 8.65 -4.85 -14.75
C ASN A 89 9.75 -3.93 -14.20
N ILE A 90 10.47 -4.42 -13.19
CA ILE A 90 11.80 -3.93 -12.85
C ILE A 90 12.85 -4.77 -13.61
N ASN A 91 13.54 -4.13 -14.56
CA ASN A 91 14.64 -4.70 -15.32
C ASN A 91 15.99 -4.23 -14.74
N TYR A 92 17.08 -4.80 -15.25
CA TYR A 92 18.44 -4.39 -14.90
C TYR A 92 19.28 -4.11 -16.15
N ASN A 93 19.79 -2.89 -16.26
CA ASN A 93 20.72 -2.51 -17.29
C ASN A 93 22.15 -2.86 -16.85
N THR A 94 22.74 -3.89 -17.44
CA THR A 94 24.08 -4.39 -17.08
C THR A 94 25.21 -3.45 -17.49
N THR A 95 24.97 -2.52 -18.42
CA THR A 95 25.97 -1.52 -18.83
C THR A 95 26.06 -0.39 -17.82
N THR A 96 24.91 0.15 -17.39
CA THR A 96 24.84 1.27 -16.43
C THR A 96 24.78 0.80 -14.97
N GLN A 97 24.53 -0.49 -14.74
CA GLN A 97 24.30 -1.12 -13.44
C GLN A 97 23.14 -0.49 -12.67
N LYS A 98 22.05 -0.16 -13.39
CA LYS A 98 20.86 0.49 -12.83
C LYS A 98 19.60 -0.35 -13.07
N ALA A 99 18.67 -0.27 -12.13
CA ALA A 99 17.32 -0.79 -12.34
C ALA A 99 16.52 0.16 -13.24
N GLU A 100 15.76 -0.41 -14.16
CA GLU A 100 14.98 0.33 -15.15
C GLU A 100 13.53 -0.16 -15.16
N LEU A 101 12.59 0.79 -15.19
CA LEU A 101 11.18 0.49 -15.34
C LEU A 101 10.92 0.09 -16.79
N PHE A 102 10.38 -1.11 -16.98
CA PHE A 102 10.12 -1.67 -18.28
C PHE A 102 8.63 -1.96 -18.47
N PHE A 103 8.13 -1.67 -19.67
CA PHE A 103 6.79 -2.02 -20.11
C PHE A 103 6.90 -2.99 -21.28
N ASN A 104 6.30 -4.17 -21.15
CA ASN A 104 6.11 -5.04 -22.31
C ASN A 104 5.14 -4.38 -23.33
N PRO A 105 5.02 -4.90 -24.56
CA PRO A 105 4.16 -4.29 -25.57
C PRO A 105 2.69 -4.15 -25.17
N GLN A 106 2.14 -5.11 -24.41
CA GLN A 106 0.74 -5.12 -24.00
C GLN A 106 0.46 -4.08 -22.90
N VAL A 107 1.35 -3.96 -21.91
CA VAL A 107 1.30 -2.88 -20.92
C VAL A 107 1.46 -1.52 -21.60
N THR A 108 2.43 -1.40 -22.52
CA THR A 108 2.64 -0.18 -23.31
C THR A 108 1.36 0.20 -24.07
N ALA A 109 0.68 -0.76 -24.69
CA ALA A 109 -0.56 -0.53 -25.40
C ALA A 109 -1.67 0.00 -24.47
N VAL A 110 -1.81 -0.52 -23.25
CA VAL A 110 -2.77 0.01 -22.27
C VAL A 110 -2.42 1.44 -21.85
N LEU A 111 -1.16 1.68 -21.48
CA LEU A 111 -0.69 2.96 -20.95
C LEU A 111 -0.75 4.09 -22.00
N THR A 112 -0.31 3.81 -23.22
CA THR A 112 -0.37 4.79 -24.32
C THR A 112 -1.79 5.11 -24.76
N ASN A 113 -2.72 4.15 -24.63
CA ASN A 113 -4.15 4.35 -24.86
C ASN A 113 -4.93 4.76 -23.60
N LYS A 114 -4.31 5.48 -22.65
CA LYS A 114 -4.92 5.91 -21.39
C LYS A 114 -6.31 6.56 -21.53
N ALA A 115 -6.54 7.33 -22.59
CA ALA A 115 -7.82 8.00 -22.83
C ALA A 115 -8.99 7.02 -23.03
N THR A 116 -8.72 5.85 -23.61
CA THR A 116 -9.74 4.83 -23.92
C THR A 116 -9.64 3.60 -23.03
N LYS A 117 -8.51 3.34 -22.37
CA LYS A 117 -8.29 2.18 -21.50
C LYS A 117 -8.33 2.48 -20.00
N ILE A 118 -7.95 3.69 -19.59
CA ILE A 118 -7.79 4.05 -18.16
C ILE A 118 -8.87 5.04 -17.75
N LYS A 119 -8.97 6.16 -18.47
CA LYS A 119 -9.91 7.24 -18.15
C LYS A 119 -11.37 6.77 -18.01
N PRO A 120 -11.91 5.86 -18.85
CA PRO A 120 -13.28 5.40 -18.68
C PRO A 120 -13.55 4.64 -17.37
N LEU A 121 -12.53 4.03 -16.76
CA LEU A 121 -12.63 3.41 -15.44
C LEU A 121 -12.59 4.48 -14.35
N GLN A 122 -11.68 5.44 -14.47
CA GLN A 122 -11.59 6.57 -13.53
C GLN A 122 -12.85 7.44 -13.53
N ASP A 123 -13.48 7.66 -14.69
CA ASP A 123 -14.75 8.37 -14.82
C ASP A 123 -15.91 7.61 -14.12
N LYS A 124 -15.77 6.29 -13.92
CA LYS A 124 -16.68 5.45 -13.13
C LYS A 124 -16.33 5.45 -11.62
N GLY A 125 -15.31 6.19 -11.21
CA GLY A 125 -14.80 6.25 -9.84
C GLY A 125 -13.76 5.19 -9.49
N ILE A 126 -13.42 4.29 -10.43
CA ILE A 126 -12.49 3.18 -10.21
C ILE A 126 -11.06 3.70 -10.30
N LYS A 127 -10.24 3.45 -9.28
CA LYS A 127 -8.81 3.78 -9.30
C LYS A 127 -8.06 2.81 -10.19
N VAL A 128 -7.14 3.30 -11.00
CA VAL A 128 -6.32 2.47 -11.90
C VAL A 128 -4.86 2.53 -11.48
N MET A 129 -4.31 1.40 -11.07
CA MET A 129 -2.92 1.26 -10.63
C MET A 129 -2.11 0.43 -11.62
N LEU A 130 -0.78 0.56 -11.54
CA LEU A 130 0.17 -0.27 -12.28
C LEU A 130 0.96 -1.15 -11.31
N SER A 131 0.90 -2.47 -11.52
CA SER A 131 1.73 -3.44 -10.81
C SER A 131 3.13 -3.48 -11.41
N ILE A 132 4.15 -3.58 -10.55
CA ILE A 132 5.54 -3.78 -10.93
C ILE A 132 5.99 -5.13 -10.40
N LEU A 133 6.49 -5.98 -11.30
CA LEU A 133 6.96 -7.34 -11.02
C LEU A 133 8.46 -7.47 -11.33
N GLY A 134 9.16 -8.39 -10.67
CA GLY A 134 10.50 -8.80 -11.12
C GLY A 134 10.48 -9.39 -12.54
N ASN A 135 11.66 -9.48 -13.17
CA ASN A 135 11.77 -9.97 -14.54
C ASN A 135 13.08 -10.72 -14.80
N HIS A 136 13.47 -11.57 -13.85
CA HIS A 136 14.56 -12.54 -13.93
C HIS A 136 15.96 -11.95 -14.15
N GLN A 137 16.11 -10.63 -13.95
CA GLN A 137 17.33 -9.88 -14.28
C GLN A 137 18.19 -9.53 -13.07
N GLY A 138 17.81 -9.97 -11.88
CA GLY A 138 18.56 -9.77 -10.64
C GLY A 138 18.19 -8.51 -9.86
N ALA A 139 17.75 -7.44 -10.54
CA ALA A 139 17.23 -6.26 -9.86
C ALA A 139 15.82 -6.52 -9.32
N GLY A 140 15.59 -6.16 -8.06
CA GLY A 140 14.31 -6.28 -7.39
C GLY A 140 14.15 -5.23 -6.29
N PHE A 141 12.96 -5.13 -5.71
CA PHE A 141 12.67 -4.05 -4.75
C PHE A 141 13.45 -4.18 -3.44
N ALA A 142 14.01 -5.36 -3.16
CA ALA A 142 14.76 -5.63 -1.95
C ALA A 142 16.29 -5.51 -2.10
N ASN A 143 16.85 -5.20 -3.28
CA ASN A 143 18.32 -5.17 -3.46
C ASN A 143 18.94 -3.88 -4.03
N PHE A 144 18.25 -2.74 -3.97
CA PHE A 144 18.89 -1.46 -4.28
C PHE A 144 20.14 -1.26 -3.39
N PRO A 145 21.31 -0.94 -3.99
CA PRO A 145 22.56 -0.86 -3.24
C PRO A 145 22.66 0.40 -2.37
N THR A 146 21.92 1.46 -2.73
CA THR A 146 21.95 2.75 -2.04
C THR A 146 20.56 3.39 -2.04
N GLN A 147 20.35 4.34 -1.13
CA GLN A 147 19.13 5.15 -1.11
C GLN A 147 18.95 5.92 -2.43
N ALA A 148 20.04 6.43 -3.03
CA ALA A 148 20.00 7.11 -4.31
C ALA A 148 19.53 6.19 -5.45
N ALA A 149 19.98 4.93 -5.48
CA ALA A 149 19.51 3.97 -6.49
C ALA A 149 18.01 3.65 -6.34
N ALA A 150 17.52 3.53 -5.11
CA ALA A 150 16.09 3.36 -4.84
C ALA A 150 15.27 4.62 -5.22
N GLN A 151 15.83 5.82 -4.99
CA GLN A 151 15.23 7.09 -5.39
C GLN A 151 15.16 7.25 -6.92
N ASP A 152 16.22 6.87 -7.65
CA ASP A 152 16.25 6.88 -9.11
C ASP A 152 15.10 6.02 -9.69
N PHE A 153 14.87 4.82 -9.13
CA PHE A 153 13.76 3.97 -9.58
C PHE A 153 12.39 4.51 -9.13
N ALA A 154 12.28 5.06 -7.91
CA ALA A 154 11.07 5.74 -7.45
C ALA A 154 10.67 6.90 -8.38
N GLN A 155 11.64 7.64 -8.91
CA GLN A 155 11.39 8.70 -9.89
C GLN A 155 10.77 8.14 -11.17
N GLN A 156 11.31 7.06 -11.73
CA GLN A 156 10.75 6.41 -12.93
C GLN A 156 9.29 5.97 -12.70
N LEU A 157 8.97 5.43 -11.53
CA LEU A 157 7.60 5.04 -11.16
C LEU A 157 6.67 6.26 -11.07
N SER A 158 7.11 7.33 -10.41
CA SER A 158 6.34 8.58 -10.30
C SER A 158 6.12 9.25 -11.65
N ASP A 159 7.13 9.22 -12.52
CA ASP A 159 7.05 9.74 -13.89
C ASP A 159 6.04 8.94 -14.71
N ALA A 160 6.00 7.61 -14.58
CA ALA A 160 4.99 6.78 -15.22
C ALA A 160 3.57 7.10 -14.72
N VAL A 161 3.39 7.24 -13.39
CA VAL A 161 2.11 7.63 -12.80
C VAL A 161 1.62 8.97 -13.34
N THR A 162 2.52 9.96 -13.43
CA THR A 162 2.21 11.29 -13.94
C THR A 162 1.92 11.27 -15.44
N THR A 163 2.78 10.61 -16.21
CA THR A 163 2.68 10.52 -17.68
C THR A 163 1.40 9.84 -18.11
N TYR A 164 1.00 8.76 -17.44
CA TYR A 164 -0.16 7.97 -17.83
C TYR A 164 -1.44 8.29 -17.04
N GLY A 165 -1.36 9.21 -16.07
CA GLY A 165 -2.51 9.62 -15.26
C GLY A 165 -3.03 8.51 -14.35
N LEU A 166 -2.15 7.66 -13.84
CA LEU A 166 -2.50 6.55 -12.95
C LEU A 166 -2.84 7.05 -11.53
N ASP A 167 -3.53 6.21 -10.77
CA ASP A 167 -3.89 6.47 -9.38
C ASP A 167 -2.85 5.93 -8.38
N GLY A 168 -1.91 5.09 -8.82
CA GLY A 168 -0.90 4.53 -7.95
C GLY A 168 -0.03 3.43 -8.53
N ILE A 169 0.84 2.89 -7.68
CA ILE A 169 1.76 1.79 -7.95
C ILE A 169 1.48 0.65 -6.98
N ASP A 170 1.52 -0.57 -7.51
CA ASP A 170 1.55 -1.79 -6.72
C ASP A 170 2.88 -2.53 -6.91
N PHE A 171 3.41 -3.12 -5.84
CA PHE A 171 4.65 -3.91 -5.87
C PHE A 171 4.37 -5.40 -5.68
N ASP A 172 4.93 -6.20 -6.56
CA ASP A 172 4.88 -7.66 -6.51
C ASP A 172 6.30 -8.23 -6.61
N ASP A 173 6.89 -8.60 -5.48
CA ASP A 173 8.29 -9.03 -5.39
C ASP A 173 8.48 -10.52 -5.68
N GLU A 174 7.97 -10.94 -6.82
CA GLU A 174 8.22 -12.24 -7.40
C GLU A 174 9.12 -12.10 -8.63
N TYR A 175 9.83 -13.18 -8.95
CA TYR A 175 10.63 -13.29 -10.19
C TYR A 175 11.78 -12.30 -10.36
N ALA A 176 12.24 -11.59 -9.33
CA ALA A 176 13.42 -10.73 -9.45
C ALA A 176 14.70 -11.52 -9.76
N GLU A 177 14.82 -12.76 -9.25
CA GLU A 177 16.00 -13.62 -9.33
C GLU A 177 17.29 -12.95 -8.82
N TYR A 178 17.20 -12.41 -7.60
CA TYR A 178 18.28 -11.72 -6.89
C TYR A 178 19.64 -12.44 -7.02
N GLY A 179 20.67 -11.72 -7.45
CA GLY A 179 22.01 -12.25 -7.72
C GLY A 179 22.33 -12.43 -9.21
N ASN A 180 21.31 -12.58 -10.06
CA ASN A 180 21.52 -12.60 -11.51
C ASN A 180 22.22 -11.31 -11.98
N ASN A 181 22.99 -11.43 -13.06
CA ASN A 181 23.74 -10.32 -13.66
C ASN A 181 24.70 -9.60 -12.69
N GLY A 182 25.14 -10.28 -11.62
CA GLY A 182 26.03 -9.70 -10.61
C GLY A 182 25.37 -8.70 -9.67
N THR A 183 24.04 -8.68 -9.61
CA THR A 183 23.28 -7.84 -8.68
C THR A 183 23.48 -8.30 -7.23
N GLY A 184 23.22 -7.40 -6.27
CA GLY A 184 23.25 -7.73 -4.85
C GLY A 184 22.12 -8.69 -4.45
N GLN A 185 22.31 -9.39 -3.33
CA GLN A 185 21.21 -10.10 -2.65
C GLN A 185 20.30 -9.10 -1.91
N PRO A 186 19.08 -9.51 -1.51
CA PRO A 186 18.19 -8.68 -0.72
C PRO A 186 18.87 -8.11 0.52
N ASN A 187 18.57 -6.86 0.85
CA ASN A 187 19.08 -6.15 2.02
C ASN A 187 17.94 -5.49 2.81
N SER A 188 18.21 -5.12 4.06
CA SER A 188 17.20 -4.64 4.99
C SER A 188 16.68 -3.23 4.70
N SER A 189 17.36 -2.47 3.84
CA SER A 189 17.10 -1.04 3.64
C SER A 189 16.37 -0.72 2.33
N SER A 190 16.60 -1.54 1.30
CA SER A 190 16.20 -1.27 -0.09
C SER A 190 14.73 -0.92 -0.24
N PHE A 191 13.83 -1.79 0.24
CA PHE A 191 12.40 -1.58 0.03
C PHE A 191 11.88 -0.38 0.83
N VAL A 192 12.41 -0.16 2.04
CA VAL A 192 12.08 1.02 2.86
C VAL A 192 12.53 2.31 2.18
N TYR A 193 13.72 2.34 1.57
CA TYR A 193 14.17 3.49 0.78
C TYR A 193 13.26 3.76 -0.42
N LEU A 194 12.91 2.71 -1.17
CA LEU A 194 12.06 2.81 -2.35
C LEU A 194 10.69 3.40 -2.00
N VAL A 195 9.96 2.81 -1.03
CA VAL A 195 8.61 3.28 -0.70
C VAL A 195 8.62 4.65 -0.02
N THR A 196 9.70 4.99 0.70
CA THR A 196 9.86 6.32 1.30
C THR A 196 10.03 7.38 0.22
N ALA A 197 10.92 7.14 -0.75
CA ALA A 197 11.14 8.04 -1.88
C ALA A 197 9.86 8.19 -2.72
N LEU A 198 9.22 7.07 -3.06
CA LEU A 198 8.01 7.08 -3.88
C LEU A 198 6.86 7.83 -3.18
N ARG A 199 6.65 7.64 -1.87
CA ARG A 199 5.66 8.41 -1.11
C ARG A 199 5.94 9.91 -1.13
N GLN A 200 7.19 10.34 -1.08
CA GLN A 200 7.55 11.77 -1.17
C GLN A 200 7.22 12.36 -2.54
N LEU A 201 7.47 11.60 -3.60
CA LEU A 201 7.23 12.02 -4.99
C LEU A 201 5.74 12.05 -5.34
N MET A 202 4.94 11.13 -4.79
CA MET A 202 3.52 11.02 -5.08
C MET A 202 2.66 10.93 -3.80
N PRO A 203 2.62 11.99 -2.96
CA PRO A 203 2.02 11.95 -1.63
C PRO A 203 0.53 11.59 -1.63
N ASN A 204 -0.19 11.95 -2.70
CA ASN A 204 -1.63 11.76 -2.84
C ASN A 204 -2.02 10.53 -3.68
N LYS A 205 -1.06 9.70 -4.09
CA LYS A 205 -1.30 8.49 -4.90
C LYS A 205 -1.29 7.24 -4.04
N ILE A 206 -1.87 6.17 -4.56
CA ILE A 206 -1.94 4.88 -3.88
C ILE A 206 -0.59 4.17 -4.03
N ILE A 207 -0.08 3.62 -2.94
CA ILE A 207 1.03 2.66 -2.94
C ILE A 207 0.52 1.39 -2.26
N SER A 208 0.62 0.25 -2.93
CA SER A 208 0.28 -1.06 -2.36
C SER A 208 1.36 -2.09 -2.66
N PHE A 209 1.25 -3.26 -2.03
CA PHE A 209 2.10 -4.39 -2.39
C PHE A 209 1.45 -5.74 -2.05
N TYR A 210 1.81 -6.77 -2.82
CA TYR A 210 1.65 -8.18 -2.46
C TYR A 210 2.57 -8.50 -1.28
N ASN A 211 2.03 -9.08 -0.21
CA ASN A 211 2.83 -9.51 0.94
C ASN A 211 3.61 -10.81 0.65
N ILE A 212 4.53 -10.76 -0.32
CA ILE A 212 5.39 -11.85 -0.77
C ILE A 212 6.80 -11.35 -1.07
N GLY A 213 7.73 -12.30 -1.23
CA GLY A 213 9.10 -12.02 -1.64
C GLY A 213 9.98 -11.41 -0.55
N PRO A 214 11.28 -11.22 -0.83
CA PRO A 214 12.23 -10.62 0.11
C PRO A 214 11.87 -9.21 0.60
N SER A 215 11.16 -8.41 -0.19
CA SER A 215 10.67 -7.08 0.20
C SER A 215 9.69 -7.15 1.38
N ALA A 216 8.80 -8.15 1.39
CA ALA A 216 7.85 -8.39 2.48
C ALA A 216 8.50 -8.90 3.77
N GLN A 217 9.77 -9.31 3.72
CA GLN A 217 10.55 -9.72 4.91
C GLN A 217 11.24 -8.54 5.60
N ASN A 218 11.45 -7.42 4.91
CA ASN A 218 12.23 -6.27 5.38
C ASN A 218 11.38 -4.98 5.37
N LEU A 219 10.39 -4.93 6.27
CA LEU A 219 9.38 -3.87 6.30
C LEU A 219 9.70 -2.69 7.23
N SER A 220 10.91 -2.65 7.80
CA SER A 220 11.33 -1.58 8.71
C SER A 220 12.85 -1.40 8.68
N TYR A 221 13.29 -0.15 8.61
CA TYR A 221 14.70 0.20 8.63
C TYR A 221 14.88 1.60 9.25
N ASN A 222 15.85 1.77 10.15
CA ASN A 222 16.17 3.03 10.84
C ASN A 222 14.94 3.78 11.40
N GLY A 223 14.00 3.06 12.00
CA GLY A 223 12.79 3.63 12.62
C GLY A 223 11.68 4.02 11.63
N VAL A 224 11.84 3.76 10.33
CA VAL A 224 10.80 3.95 9.31
C VAL A 224 10.21 2.60 8.94
N THR A 225 8.88 2.47 9.00
CA THR A 225 8.17 1.27 8.54
C THR A 225 7.56 1.50 7.16
N VAL A 226 7.51 0.43 6.35
CA VAL A 226 6.81 0.42 5.05
C VAL A 226 5.34 0.79 5.23
N GLY A 227 4.66 0.28 6.26
CA GLY A 227 3.26 0.59 6.55
C GLY A 227 2.99 2.08 6.80
N SER A 228 4.00 2.86 7.21
CA SER A 228 3.87 4.32 7.32
C SER A 228 3.88 5.05 5.97
N LYS A 229 4.20 4.36 4.88
CA LYS A 229 4.37 4.92 3.52
C LYS A 229 3.40 4.33 2.50
N VAL A 230 2.82 3.15 2.75
CA VAL A 230 1.88 2.51 1.83
C VAL A 230 0.44 2.66 2.29
N ASN A 231 -0.50 2.53 1.37
CA ASN A 231 -1.93 2.59 1.65
C ASN A 231 -2.49 1.21 2.01
N TYR A 232 -2.07 0.18 1.27
CA TYR A 232 -2.66 -1.16 1.34
C TYR A 232 -1.61 -2.26 1.22
N ALA A 233 -1.93 -3.43 1.77
CA ALA A 233 -1.19 -4.67 1.52
C ALA A 233 -2.15 -5.85 1.57
N TRP A 234 -1.87 -6.90 0.79
CA TRP A 234 -2.76 -8.05 0.69
C TRP A 234 -2.02 -9.38 0.59
N ASN A 235 -2.76 -10.44 0.92
CA ASN A 235 -2.35 -11.82 0.81
C ASN A 235 -2.05 -12.17 -0.66
N PRO A 236 -0.90 -12.78 -0.96
CA PRO A 236 -0.55 -13.17 -2.32
C PRO A 236 -1.14 -14.52 -2.75
N TYR A 237 -1.58 -15.36 -1.81
CA TYR A 237 -1.90 -16.76 -2.09
C TYR A 237 -3.38 -16.95 -2.42
N TYR A 238 -3.70 -17.08 -3.71
CA TYR A 238 -5.09 -17.23 -4.18
C TYR A 238 -5.78 -18.47 -3.60
N GLY A 239 -7.07 -18.31 -3.30
CA GLY A 239 -7.90 -19.34 -2.68
C GLY A 239 -7.72 -19.45 -1.16
N SER A 240 -6.91 -18.57 -0.55
CA SER A 240 -6.61 -18.63 0.88
C SER A 240 -7.04 -17.37 1.64
N TYR A 241 -6.96 -17.47 2.98
CA TYR A 241 -7.16 -16.37 3.90
C TYR A 241 -5.95 -16.30 4.84
N SER A 242 -5.06 -15.34 4.62
CA SER A 242 -3.84 -15.15 5.40
C SER A 242 -3.63 -13.66 5.67
N VAL A 243 -3.58 -13.27 6.95
CA VAL A 243 -3.50 -11.86 7.33
C VAL A 243 -2.07 -11.34 7.12
N PRO A 244 -1.85 -10.31 6.29
CA PRO A 244 -0.53 -9.70 6.18
C PRO A 244 -0.15 -8.99 7.49
N ASN A 245 1.06 -9.23 7.98
CA ASN A 245 1.59 -8.56 9.17
C ASN A 245 2.50 -7.39 8.77
N ILE A 246 1.91 -6.21 8.56
CA ILE A 246 2.63 -5.04 8.05
C ILE A 246 2.70 -3.94 9.12
N PRO A 247 3.89 -3.68 9.72
CA PRO A 247 4.04 -2.64 10.73
C PRO A 247 3.62 -1.25 10.21
N GLY A 248 2.61 -0.66 10.84
CA GLY A 248 2.06 0.66 10.49
C GLY A 248 0.76 0.62 9.70
N LEU A 249 0.29 -0.56 9.26
CA LEU A 249 -1.06 -0.71 8.67
C LEU A 249 -2.07 -1.21 9.70
N THR A 250 -3.30 -0.77 9.55
CA THR A 250 -4.46 -1.23 10.32
C THR A 250 -5.32 -2.21 9.50
N LYS A 251 -6.28 -2.90 10.12
CA LYS A 251 -7.15 -3.86 9.43
C LYS A 251 -7.89 -3.27 8.21
N SER A 252 -8.27 -1.99 8.26
CA SER A 252 -8.95 -1.31 7.15
C SER A 252 -8.08 -1.15 5.91
N GLN A 253 -6.77 -1.38 6.04
CA GLN A 253 -5.76 -1.27 4.98
C GLN A 253 -5.24 -2.64 4.52
N LEU A 254 -5.75 -3.74 5.09
CA LEU A 254 -5.24 -5.07 4.84
C LEU A 254 -6.27 -5.95 4.14
N GLY A 255 -5.80 -6.77 3.20
CA GLY A 255 -6.61 -7.76 2.48
C GLY A 255 -6.13 -9.18 2.75
N PRO A 256 -6.71 -9.91 3.72
CA PRO A 256 -6.30 -11.28 3.99
C PRO A 256 -6.81 -12.31 2.98
N ALA A 257 -7.93 -12.02 2.32
CA ALA A 257 -8.53 -12.90 1.33
C ALA A 257 -8.00 -12.56 -0.07
N ALA A 258 -7.54 -13.58 -0.79
CA ALA A 258 -7.12 -13.47 -2.18
C ALA A 258 -7.83 -14.54 -3.02
N THR A 259 -8.40 -14.12 -4.15
CA THR A 259 -9.24 -14.97 -4.99
C THR A 259 -8.83 -14.84 -6.45
N ASP A 260 -8.45 -15.97 -7.07
CA ASP A 260 -8.41 -16.09 -8.52
C ASP A 260 -9.84 -16.36 -9.03
N ILE A 261 -10.38 -15.47 -9.86
CA ILE A 261 -11.77 -15.52 -10.36
C ILE A 261 -12.03 -16.77 -11.23
N ILE A 262 -10.99 -17.35 -11.82
CA ILE A 262 -11.05 -18.52 -12.69
C ILE A 262 -10.84 -19.80 -11.90
N ALA A 263 -9.85 -19.84 -11.02
CA ALA A 263 -9.41 -21.06 -10.35
C ALA A 263 -10.03 -21.28 -8.95
N THR A 264 -10.32 -20.21 -8.21
CA THR A 264 -10.82 -20.34 -6.83
C THR A 264 -12.30 -20.71 -6.84
N SER A 265 -12.67 -21.79 -6.13
CA SER A 265 -14.07 -22.20 -6.02
C SER A 265 -14.95 -21.09 -5.44
N VAL A 266 -16.20 -20.97 -5.91
CA VAL A 266 -17.14 -19.95 -5.41
C VAL A 266 -17.42 -20.10 -3.91
N SER A 267 -17.42 -21.34 -3.40
CA SER A 267 -17.60 -21.64 -1.98
C SER A 267 -16.45 -21.08 -1.14
N THR A 268 -15.21 -21.33 -1.56
CA THR A 268 -14.00 -20.79 -0.92
C THR A 268 -13.98 -19.27 -0.96
N ALA A 269 -14.23 -18.67 -2.13
CA ALA A 269 -14.23 -17.22 -2.29
C ALA A 269 -15.29 -16.54 -1.41
N THR A 270 -16.50 -17.10 -1.35
CA THR A 270 -17.61 -16.59 -0.52
C THR A 270 -17.32 -16.75 0.98
N THR A 271 -16.71 -17.87 1.38
CA THR A 271 -16.27 -18.11 2.77
C THR A 271 -15.24 -17.07 3.18
N ASN A 272 -14.23 -16.84 2.34
CA ASN A 272 -13.20 -15.84 2.61
C ASN A 272 -13.79 -14.42 2.65
N ALA A 273 -14.78 -14.10 1.80
CA ALA A 273 -15.45 -12.81 1.79
C ALA A 273 -16.25 -12.56 3.07
N THR A 274 -17.01 -13.56 3.51
CA THR A 274 -17.73 -13.53 4.79
C THR A 274 -16.76 -13.30 5.94
N LYS A 275 -15.59 -13.96 5.91
CA LYS A 275 -14.54 -13.80 6.91
C LYS A 275 -13.89 -12.41 6.87
N THR A 276 -13.66 -11.83 5.70
CA THR A 276 -13.13 -10.47 5.55
C THR A 276 -14.03 -9.45 6.28
N VAL A 277 -15.35 -9.51 6.08
CA VAL A 277 -16.30 -8.64 6.78
C VAL A 277 -16.33 -8.92 8.27
N LYS A 278 -16.47 -10.21 8.66
CA LYS A 278 -16.56 -10.62 10.06
C LYS A 278 -15.35 -10.16 10.89
N ASP A 279 -14.16 -10.29 10.32
CA ASP A 279 -12.91 -10.01 11.02
C ASP A 279 -12.51 -8.51 10.94
N GLY A 280 -13.29 -7.71 10.18
CA GLY A 280 -13.16 -6.26 10.08
C GLY A 280 -12.03 -5.78 9.17
N TYR A 281 -11.69 -6.54 8.13
CA TYR A 281 -10.67 -6.17 7.16
C TYR A 281 -11.23 -5.34 6.02
N GLY A 282 -10.43 -4.38 5.53
CA GLY A 282 -10.88 -3.37 4.60
C GLY A 282 -10.62 -3.66 3.13
N VAL A 283 -9.98 -4.76 2.77
CA VAL A 283 -9.69 -5.10 1.37
C VAL A 283 -10.07 -6.55 1.07
N TYR A 284 -10.62 -6.78 -0.12
CA TYR A 284 -10.80 -8.10 -0.71
C TYR A 284 -10.16 -8.13 -2.10
N LEU A 285 -9.21 -9.04 -2.29
CA LEU A 285 -8.39 -9.12 -3.49
C LEU A 285 -8.93 -10.13 -4.49
N TYR A 286 -9.04 -9.69 -5.74
CA TYR A 286 -9.41 -10.47 -6.90
C TYR A 286 -8.27 -10.45 -7.92
N TYR A 287 -8.07 -11.57 -8.60
CA TYR A 287 -7.11 -11.72 -9.68
C TYR A 287 -7.71 -12.47 -10.87
N ASN A 288 -7.07 -12.27 -12.03
CA ASN A 288 -7.38 -12.95 -13.28
C ASN A 288 -8.79 -12.67 -13.83
N LEU A 289 -9.23 -11.42 -13.78
CA LEU A 289 -10.49 -11.05 -14.43
C LEU A 289 -10.35 -11.09 -15.95
N THR A 290 -11.18 -11.91 -16.60
CA THR A 290 -11.19 -12.08 -18.06
C THR A 290 -12.38 -11.42 -18.72
N SER A 291 -12.50 -11.57 -20.05
CA SER A 291 -13.66 -11.11 -20.83
C SER A 291 -14.93 -11.93 -20.60
N ALA A 292 -14.83 -13.11 -19.97
CA ALA A 292 -15.99 -13.94 -19.69
C ALA A 292 -16.89 -13.27 -18.64
N ASN A 293 -18.20 -13.34 -18.83
CA ASN A 293 -19.15 -12.85 -17.82
C ASN A 293 -19.07 -13.72 -16.56
N LYS A 294 -18.60 -13.13 -15.46
CA LYS A 294 -18.47 -13.77 -14.14
C LYS A 294 -19.49 -13.25 -13.12
N SER A 295 -20.57 -12.58 -13.55
CA SER A 295 -21.54 -11.95 -12.64
C SER A 295 -22.16 -12.92 -11.64
N THR A 296 -22.46 -14.17 -12.03
CA THR A 296 -22.99 -15.20 -11.11
C THR A 296 -21.98 -15.56 -10.03
N TYR A 297 -20.72 -15.79 -10.39
CA TYR A 297 -19.64 -16.07 -9.46
C TYR A 297 -19.41 -14.90 -8.51
N LEU A 298 -19.26 -13.70 -9.07
CA LEU A 298 -19.00 -12.47 -8.33
C LEU A 298 -20.19 -12.08 -7.44
N SER A 299 -21.41 -12.46 -7.80
CA SER A 299 -22.61 -12.20 -6.98
C SER A 299 -22.57 -12.91 -5.63
N SER A 300 -22.00 -14.12 -5.55
CA SER A 300 -21.88 -14.82 -4.27
C SER A 300 -20.93 -14.10 -3.33
N ILE A 301 -19.83 -13.57 -3.88
CA ILE A 301 -18.82 -12.83 -3.13
C ILE A 301 -19.36 -11.46 -2.71
N SER A 302 -19.95 -10.70 -3.64
CA SER A 302 -20.47 -9.35 -3.35
C SER A 302 -21.62 -9.35 -2.34
N LYS A 303 -22.49 -10.38 -2.37
CA LYS A 303 -23.52 -10.55 -1.34
C LYS A 303 -22.94 -10.70 0.06
N ALA A 304 -21.83 -11.43 0.19
CA ALA A 304 -21.14 -11.59 1.47
C ALA A 304 -20.43 -10.31 1.91
N LEU A 305 -19.83 -9.56 0.99
CA LEU A 305 -19.10 -8.32 1.29
C LEU A 305 -20.01 -7.13 1.61
N TYR A 306 -21.13 -7.01 0.91
CA TYR A 306 -21.89 -5.75 0.79
C TYR A 306 -23.35 -5.90 1.20
N GLY A 307 -23.66 -6.73 2.19
CA GLY A 307 -25.00 -6.82 2.77
C GLY A 307 -26.06 -7.32 1.79
N GLY A 308 -25.74 -8.34 1.00
CA GLY A 308 -26.69 -8.98 0.08
C GLY A 308 -26.81 -8.34 -1.31
N GLN A 309 -26.00 -7.31 -1.61
CA GLN A 309 -25.94 -6.76 -2.97
C GLN A 309 -25.32 -7.78 -3.93
N GLY A 310 -26.06 -8.19 -4.96
CA GLY A 310 -25.54 -9.05 -6.03
C GLY A 310 -24.74 -8.26 -7.06
N THR A 311 -24.17 -8.96 -8.04
CA THR A 311 -23.38 -8.36 -9.13
C THR A 311 -24.13 -8.48 -10.46
N THR A 312 -24.21 -7.37 -11.18
CA THR A 312 -24.71 -7.27 -12.55
C THR A 312 -23.54 -7.04 -13.51
N TYR A 313 -23.71 -7.45 -14.76
CA TYR A 313 -22.71 -7.30 -15.83
C TYR A 313 -23.27 -6.48 -16.98
N THR A 314 -22.47 -5.55 -17.51
CA THR A 314 -22.76 -4.80 -18.72
C THR A 314 -21.58 -4.99 -19.70
N PRO A 315 -21.81 -5.60 -20.87
CA PRO A 315 -20.74 -5.93 -21.82
C PRO A 315 -19.98 -4.71 -22.36
#